data_AF-A0A1E5GVY1-F1
#
_entry.id   AF-A0A1E5GVY1-F1
#
_cell.length_a   1.000
_cell.length_b   1.000
_cell.length_c   1.000
_cell.angle_alpha   90.00
_cell.angle_beta   90.00
_cell.angle_gamma   90.00
#
_symmetry.space_group_name_H-M   'P 1'
#
loop_
_entity.id
_entity.type
_entity.pdbx_description
1 polymer ?
#
loop_
_entity_poly.entity_id
_entity_poly.type
_entity_poly.pdbx_seq_one_letter_code
_entity_poly.pdbx_strand_id
1 'polypeptide(L)'
;MTVLRKVNIKGLFFLLLLFIVTVPVKSYASRDELPEAPTHFYLDELSILTEETQRLIDNKGDYYKTQAENPQVVVGVIESTNGDSIDSYAADLFEKWKIGNQEQDNGILILYALNDGDRNVRIEVGYGLEEVITDSTAMNILVDQKEKLKSSDPEQINEGLRYVFNAVTTLIDQKYEYPLDEHALSQSELDGFYEDEDDNVIYTSYSIWDSVDGESILIFFLFFIIAILSTIFGKGDGGSSGGSSWGGGSSSGGSWGGGGSSSGGGFSGGGGSSGGGGASI
;
A
#
# COMPACT_ATOMS: atom_id res chain seq x y z
N MET A 1 46.27 17.76 -51.09
CA MET A 1 45.72 19.13 -50.97
C MET A 1 44.32 18.99 -50.36
N THR A 2 44.24 18.96 -49.02
CA THR A 2 43.02 18.59 -48.28
C THR A 2 42.28 19.84 -47.86
N VAL A 3 41.12 20.09 -48.45
CA VAL A 3 40.29 21.27 -48.19
C VAL A 3 39.52 21.03 -46.89
N LEU A 4 39.95 21.66 -45.79
CA LEU A 4 39.19 21.69 -44.54
C LEU A 4 38.00 22.64 -44.71
N ARG A 5 36.79 22.09 -44.82
CA ARG A 5 35.54 22.87 -44.83
C ARG A 5 35.37 23.55 -43.46
N LYS A 6 35.32 24.89 -43.45
CA LYS A 6 34.95 25.68 -42.26
C LYS A 6 33.55 25.28 -41.79
N VAL A 7 33.46 24.64 -40.62
CA VAL A 7 32.18 24.35 -39.95
C VAL A 7 31.59 25.68 -39.48
N ASN A 8 30.34 25.95 -39.82
CA ASN A 8 29.65 27.17 -39.42
C ASN A 8 29.20 27.04 -37.96
N ILE A 9 30.01 27.57 -37.04
CA ILE A 9 29.80 27.52 -35.58
C ILE A 9 28.40 28.03 -35.20
N LYS A 10 27.84 28.99 -35.95
CA LYS A 10 26.48 29.51 -35.72
C LYS A 10 25.39 28.47 -36.03
N GLY A 11 25.60 27.63 -37.04
CA GLY A 11 24.69 26.53 -37.38
C GLY A 11 24.79 25.36 -36.40
N LEU A 12 26.00 25.10 -35.87
CA LEU A 12 26.20 24.10 -34.81
C LEU A 12 25.51 24.53 -33.51
N PHE A 13 25.58 25.82 -33.16
CA PHE A 13 24.90 26.37 -32.00
C PHE A 13 23.37 26.29 -32.14
N PHE A 14 22.83 26.54 -33.34
CA PHE A 14 21.41 26.41 -33.61
C PHE A 14 20.91 24.96 -33.50
N LEU A 15 21.69 23.98 -33.97
CA LEU A 15 21.38 22.55 -33.81
C LEU A 15 21.45 22.08 -32.34
N LEU A 16 22.41 22.58 -31.57
CA LEU A 16 22.52 22.28 -30.14
C LEU A 16 21.34 22.86 -29.34
N LEU A 17 20.88 24.06 -29.73
CA LEU A 17 19.73 24.72 -29.13
C LEU A 17 18.41 24.02 -29.50
N LEU A 18 18.31 23.45 -30.71
CA LEU A 18 17.18 22.62 -31.13
C LEU A 18 17.14 21.28 -30.35
N PHE A 19 18.30 20.70 -30.03
CA PHE A 19 18.39 19.44 -29.28
C PHE A 19 18.01 19.59 -27.80
N ILE A 20 18.25 20.76 -27.20
CA ILE A 20 17.86 21.07 -25.82
C ILE A 20 16.33 21.20 -25.67
N VAL A 21 15.61 21.58 -26.73
CA VAL A 21 14.14 21.73 -26.70
C VAL A 21 13.40 20.39 -26.81
N THR A 22 14.07 19.31 -27.23
CA THR A 22 13.45 17.99 -27.41
C THR A 22 13.71 17.01 -26.26
N VAL A 23 14.37 17.42 -25.17
CA VAL A 23 14.49 16.55 -24.00
C VAL A 23 13.11 16.46 -23.36
N PRO A 24 12.46 15.27 -23.31
CA PRO A 24 11.20 15.13 -22.60
C PRO A 24 11.50 15.42 -21.12
N VAL A 25 11.07 16.58 -20.67
CA VAL A 25 11.02 16.88 -19.24
C VAL A 25 9.98 15.88 -18.72
N LYS A 26 10.44 14.84 -18.02
CA LYS A 26 9.52 14.03 -17.22
C LYS A 26 8.95 15.00 -16.19
N SER A 27 7.73 15.49 -16.43
CA SER A 27 6.96 16.12 -15.38
C SER A 27 6.88 15.10 -14.27
N TYR A 28 7.50 15.41 -13.14
CA TYR A 28 7.13 14.76 -11.90
C TYR A 28 5.68 15.16 -11.69
N ALA A 29 4.77 14.20 -11.89
CA ALA A 29 3.37 14.41 -11.54
C ALA A 29 3.36 14.93 -10.10
N SER A 30 2.62 16.01 -9.87
CA SER A 30 2.18 16.38 -8.53
C SER A 30 1.61 15.12 -7.89
N ARG A 31 2.11 14.74 -6.71
CA ARG A 31 1.50 13.68 -5.91
C ARG A 31 0.00 13.96 -5.86
N ASP A 32 -0.81 13.07 -6.42
CA ASP A 32 -2.25 13.24 -6.36
C ASP A 32 -2.62 13.41 -4.89
N GLU A 33 -3.41 14.44 -4.61
CA GLU A 33 -3.79 14.80 -3.26
C GLU A 33 -4.65 13.65 -2.72
N LEU A 34 -4.21 13.02 -1.63
CA LEU A 34 -4.95 11.93 -0.97
C LEU A 34 -6.42 12.32 -0.79
N PRO A 35 -7.39 11.39 -0.82
CA PRO A 35 -8.79 11.74 -0.63
C PRO A 35 -9.03 12.41 0.72
N GLU A 36 -10.02 13.30 0.76
CA GLU A 36 -10.47 13.91 2.02
C GLU A 36 -11.08 12.85 2.93
N ALA A 37 -11.01 13.11 4.25
CA ALA A 37 -11.60 12.21 5.23
C ALA A 37 -13.11 12.05 4.98
N PRO A 38 -13.64 10.82 4.93
CA PRO A 38 -15.06 10.60 4.71
C PRO A 38 -15.89 11.08 5.91
N THR A 39 -17.17 11.37 5.69
CA THR A 39 -18.10 11.60 6.81
C THR A 39 -18.62 10.30 7.41
N HIS A 40 -18.46 9.17 6.71
CA HIS A 40 -18.80 7.84 7.20
C HIS A 40 -17.54 7.14 7.72
N PHE A 41 -17.67 6.03 8.44
CA PHE A 41 -16.51 5.19 8.80
C PHE A 41 -15.98 4.37 7.61
N TYR A 42 -16.43 4.70 6.39
CA TYR A 42 -15.90 4.16 5.15
C TYR A 42 -15.82 5.24 4.05
N LEU A 43 -14.93 5.00 3.09
CA LEU A 43 -14.91 5.63 1.77
C LEU A 43 -15.05 4.52 0.74
N ASP A 44 -15.97 4.66 -0.21
CA ASP A 44 -16.16 3.67 -1.28
C ASP A 44 -16.30 4.34 -2.65
N GLU A 45 -15.17 4.51 -3.32
CA GLU A 45 -15.11 5.12 -4.66
C GLU A 45 -15.58 4.17 -5.76
N LEU A 46 -15.55 2.86 -5.50
CA LEU A 46 -15.80 1.81 -6.49
C LEU A 46 -17.19 1.17 -6.36
N SER A 47 -17.99 1.58 -5.36
CA SER A 47 -19.29 0.97 -5.05
C SER A 47 -19.19 -0.53 -4.80
N ILE A 48 -18.10 -0.96 -4.15
CA ILE A 48 -17.88 -2.36 -3.77
C ILE A 48 -18.66 -2.69 -2.51
N LEU A 49 -18.69 -1.78 -1.53
CA LEU A 49 -19.32 -2.04 -0.24
C LEU A 49 -20.85 -2.04 -0.40
N THR A 50 -21.49 -3.16 -0.09
CA THR A 50 -22.95 -3.24 -0.11
C THR A 50 -23.56 -2.39 1.00
N GLU A 51 -24.83 -2.01 0.89
CA GLU A 51 -25.51 -1.23 1.94
C GLU A 51 -25.50 -1.95 3.31
N GLU A 52 -25.47 -3.28 3.31
CA GLU A 52 -25.33 -4.07 4.53
C GLU A 52 -23.97 -3.83 5.18
N THR A 53 -22.88 -3.96 4.42
CA THR A 53 -21.52 -3.72 4.89
C THR A 53 -21.33 -2.28 5.34
N GLN A 54 -21.84 -1.30 4.58
CA GLN A 54 -21.78 0.12 4.94
C GLN A 54 -22.47 0.40 6.29
N ARG A 55 -23.69 -0.13 6.48
CA ARG A 55 -24.42 0.02 7.75
C ARG A 55 -23.70 -0.66 8.91
N LEU A 56 -23.13 -1.84 8.69
CA LEU A 56 -22.34 -2.56 9.68
C LEU A 56 -21.15 -1.72 10.16
N ILE A 57 -20.39 -1.15 9.22
CA ILE A 57 -19.23 -0.30 9.50
C ILE A 57 -19.64 0.94 10.30
N ASP A 58 -20.65 1.68 9.83
CA ASP A 58 -21.11 2.89 10.51
C ASP A 58 -21.70 2.60 11.90
N ASN A 59 -22.51 1.54 12.06
CA ASN A 59 -23.09 1.19 13.35
C ASN A 59 -22.02 0.84 14.39
N LYS A 60 -20.98 0.09 13.99
CA LYS A 60 -19.87 -0.25 14.88
C LYS A 60 -19.03 0.99 15.21
N GLY A 61 -18.76 1.86 14.24
CA GLY A 61 -18.05 3.13 14.48
C GLY A 61 -18.82 4.07 15.41
N ASP A 62 -20.14 4.20 15.24
CA ASP A 62 -21.00 4.97 16.13
C ASP A 62 -21.06 4.36 17.54
N TYR A 63 -21.04 3.04 17.66
CA TYR A 63 -20.91 2.37 18.94
C TYR A 63 -19.58 2.71 19.63
N TYR A 64 -18.44 2.62 18.94
CA TYR A 64 -17.13 2.94 19.52
C TYR A 64 -17.01 4.37 20.01
N LYS A 65 -17.64 5.33 19.33
CA LYS A 65 -17.73 6.72 19.81
C LYS A 65 -18.38 6.89 21.18
N THR A 66 -19.23 5.94 21.59
CA THR A 66 -19.88 5.97 22.91
C THR A 66 -19.01 5.38 24.01
N GLN A 67 -17.92 4.70 23.66
CA GLN A 67 -17.01 4.08 24.61
C GLN A 67 -15.92 5.05 25.08
N ALA A 68 -15.33 4.78 26.24
CA ALA A 68 -14.33 5.67 26.84
C ALA A 68 -13.02 5.70 26.04
N GLU A 69 -12.60 4.55 25.53
CA GLU A 69 -11.39 4.37 24.73
C GLU A 69 -11.55 4.95 23.31
N ASN A 70 -12.78 4.96 22.79
CA ASN A 70 -13.14 5.49 21.48
C ASN A 70 -12.21 5.01 20.34
N PRO A 71 -12.05 3.69 20.15
CA PRO A 71 -11.28 3.17 19.01
C PRO A 71 -11.95 3.52 17.68
N GLN A 72 -11.16 3.57 16.60
CA GLN A 72 -11.68 3.90 15.28
C GLN A 72 -11.20 2.89 14.25
N VAL A 73 -12.14 2.26 13.54
CA VAL A 73 -11.86 1.38 12.40
C VAL A 73 -12.49 2.00 11.17
N VAL A 74 -11.69 2.25 10.13
CA VAL A 74 -12.13 2.90 8.89
C VAL A 74 -11.83 1.99 7.71
N VAL A 75 -12.79 1.86 6.78
CA VAL A 75 -12.63 1.07 5.55
C VAL A 75 -12.51 2.01 4.34
N GLY A 76 -11.38 1.98 3.63
CA GLY A 76 -11.20 2.71 2.38
C GLY A 76 -11.21 1.77 1.18
N VAL A 77 -12.03 2.06 0.18
CA VAL A 77 -12.02 1.41 -1.14
C VAL A 77 -11.77 2.49 -2.18
N ILE A 78 -10.59 2.48 -2.79
CA ILE A 78 -10.12 3.52 -3.72
C ILE A 78 -9.80 2.98 -5.10
N GLU A 79 -9.89 3.83 -6.11
CA GLU A 79 -9.56 3.45 -7.49
C GLU A 79 -8.05 3.18 -7.68
N SER A 80 -7.18 4.02 -7.12
CA SER A 80 -5.74 3.82 -7.26
C SER A 80 -4.93 4.54 -6.17
N THR A 81 -3.74 4.02 -5.87
CA THR A 81 -2.69 4.74 -5.14
C THR A 81 -1.82 5.62 -6.04
N ASN A 82 -2.17 5.75 -7.33
CA ASN A 82 -1.46 6.54 -8.34
C ASN A 82 0.04 6.17 -8.47
N GLY A 83 0.35 4.88 -8.27
CA GLY A 83 1.69 4.32 -8.40
C GLY A 83 2.51 4.31 -7.10
N ASP A 84 2.00 4.88 -6.00
CA ASP A 84 2.61 4.72 -4.68
C ASP A 84 2.38 3.29 -4.15
N SER A 85 3.28 2.79 -3.28
CA SER A 85 3.04 1.51 -2.59
C SER A 85 1.84 1.66 -1.66
N ILE A 86 1.01 0.62 -1.57
CA ILE A 86 -0.15 0.64 -0.65
C ILE A 86 0.28 0.85 0.80
N ASP A 87 1.48 0.39 1.19
CA ASP A 87 2.03 0.60 2.53
C ASP A 87 2.27 2.09 2.82
N SER A 88 3.00 2.76 1.93
CA SER A 88 3.24 4.21 2.08
C SER A 88 1.96 5.02 1.95
N TYR A 89 1.06 4.60 1.07
CA TYR A 89 -0.20 5.29 0.83
C TYR A 89 -1.13 5.18 2.05
N ALA A 90 -1.28 3.98 2.62
CA ALA A 90 -2.14 3.75 3.78
C ALA A 90 -1.63 4.50 5.01
N ALA A 91 -0.31 4.52 5.25
CA ALA A 91 0.28 5.28 6.36
C ALA A 91 0.01 6.78 6.22
N ASP A 92 0.22 7.35 5.02
CA ASP A 92 -0.06 8.76 4.76
C ASP A 92 -1.57 9.07 4.85
N LEU A 93 -2.43 8.15 4.42
CA LEU A 93 -3.88 8.29 4.52
C LEU A 93 -4.36 8.23 5.97
N PHE A 94 -3.81 7.30 6.76
CA PHE A 94 -4.10 7.15 8.18
C PHE A 94 -3.82 8.44 8.96
N GLU A 95 -2.64 9.04 8.72
CA GLU A 95 -2.26 10.33 9.30
C GLU A 95 -3.16 11.46 8.80
N LYS A 96 -3.42 11.53 7.48
CA LYS A 96 -4.29 12.57 6.90
C LYS A 96 -5.69 12.52 7.51
N TRP A 97 -6.26 11.33 7.63
CA TRP A 97 -7.60 11.11 8.19
C TRP A 97 -7.63 11.15 9.71
N LYS A 98 -6.47 11.20 10.38
CA LYS A 98 -6.34 11.26 11.84
C LYS A 98 -7.08 10.11 12.51
N ILE A 99 -6.86 8.89 12.02
CA ILE A 99 -7.60 7.71 12.46
C ILE A 99 -7.16 7.29 13.87
N GLY A 100 -8.13 7.03 14.75
CA GLY A 100 -7.89 6.60 16.12
C GLY A 100 -7.96 7.74 17.13
N ASN A 101 -7.87 7.41 18.41
CA ASN A 101 -7.80 8.37 19.50
C ASN A 101 -6.36 8.85 19.73
N GLN A 102 -6.15 10.17 19.87
CA GLN A 102 -4.81 10.74 20.08
C GLN A 102 -4.10 10.27 21.36
N GLU A 103 -4.83 9.92 22.41
CA GLU A 103 -4.23 9.45 23.67
C GLU A 103 -3.95 7.95 23.67
N GLN A 104 -4.65 7.19 22.82
CA GLN A 104 -4.61 5.74 22.85
C GLN A 104 -4.02 5.11 21.58
N ASP A 105 -3.87 5.89 20.50
CA ASP A 105 -3.37 5.41 19.20
C ASP A 105 -4.10 4.16 18.70
N ASN A 106 -5.41 4.09 18.93
CA ASN A 106 -6.23 2.89 18.71
C ASN A 106 -7.04 2.94 17.39
N GLY A 107 -6.37 3.39 16.32
CA GLY A 107 -6.92 3.47 14.98
C GLY A 107 -6.59 2.24 14.13
N ILE A 108 -7.49 1.86 13.23
CA ILE A 108 -7.25 0.90 12.15
C ILE A 108 -7.75 1.49 10.83
N LEU A 109 -6.94 1.36 9.77
CA LEU A 109 -7.39 1.55 8.40
C LEU A 109 -7.34 0.20 7.66
N ILE A 110 -8.47 -0.23 7.12
CA ILE A 110 -8.55 -1.33 6.16
C ILE A 110 -8.67 -0.69 4.77
N LEU A 111 -7.63 -0.78 3.96
CA LEU A 111 -7.56 -0.15 2.64
C LEU A 111 -7.56 -1.21 1.54
N TYR A 112 -8.50 -1.08 0.60
CA TYR A 112 -8.48 -1.72 -0.71
C TYR A 112 -8.20 -0.67 -1.78
N ALA A 113 -7.26 -0.93 -2.68
CA ALA A 113 -6.96 -0.07 -3.83
C ALA A 113 -6.91 -0.91 -5.10
N LEU A 114 -7.75 -0.65 -6.11
CA LEU A 114 -7.87 -1.54 -7.28
C LEU A 114 -6.49 -1.88 -7.92
N ASN A 115 -5.65 -0.88 -8.18
CA ASN A 115 -4.20 -1.00 -8.50
C ASN A 115 -3.80 -2.20 -9.39
N ASP A 116 -4.63 -2.57 -10.36
CA ASP A 116 -4.45 -3.75 -11.21
C ASP A 116 -4.27 -5.10 -10.45
N GLY A 117 -4.60 -5.16 -9.15
CA GLY A 117 -4.69 -6.38 -8.33
C GLY A 117 -3.45 -6.77 -7.49
N ASP A 118 -2.27 -6.22 -7.78
CA ASP A 118 -1.04 -6.54 -7.04
C ASP A 118 -0.92 -5.70 -5.76
N ARG A 119 -0.73 -6.37 -4.62
CA ARG A 119 -0.65 -5.75 -3.27
C ARG A 119 -1.74 -4.67 -3.03
N ASN A 120 -2.98 -5.07 -3.26
CA ASN A 120 -4.16 -4.20 -3.31
C ASN A 120 -4.93 -4.09 -1.99
N VAL A 121 -4.58 -4.85 -0.95
CA VAL A 121 -5.25 -4.74 0.36
C VAL A 121 -4.22 -4.53 1.47
N ARG A 122 -4.52 -3.62 2.41
CA ARG A 122 -3.70 -3.34 3.58
C ARG A 122 -4.55 -3.12 4.83
N ILE A 123 -4.04 -3.59 5.97
CA ILE A 123 -4.45 -3.19 7.32
C ILE A 123 -3.33 -2.32 7.88
N GLU A 124 -3.60 -1.06 8.16
CA GLU A 124 -2.72 -0.15 8.91
C GLU A 124 -3.15 -0.14 10.37
N VAL A 125 -2.22 -0.42 11.29
CA VAL A 125 -2.52 -0.55 12.72
C VAL A 125 -1.90 0.60 13.51
N GLY A 126 -2.71 1.28 14.32
CA GLY A 126 -2.23 2.27 15.30
C GLY A 126 -1.56 1.61 16.50
N TYR A 127 -0.58 2.30 17.10
CA TYR A 127 0.28 1.73 18.15
C TYR A 127 -0.47 1.13 19.34
N GLY A 128 -1.63 1.67 19.70
CA GLY A 128 -2.44 1.18 20.82
C GLY A 128 -3.03 -0.21 20.62
N LEU A 129 -3.12 -0.67 19.37
CA LEU A 129 -3.72 -1.95 18.99
C LEU A 129 -2.68 -3.00 18.58
N GLU A 130 -1.40 -2.64 18.44
CA GLU A 130 -0.34 -3.58 18.04
C GLU A 130 -0.14 -4.74 19.03
N GLU A 131 -0.59 -4.60 20.28
CA GLU A 131 -0.51 -5.70 21.26
C GLU A 131 -1.48 -6.87 20.95
N VAL A 132 -2.58 -6.59 20.25
CA VAL A 132 -3.64 -7.57 19.90
C VAL A 132 -3.77 -7.81 18.41
N ILE A 133 -3.39 -6.84 17.57
CA ILE A 133 -3.36 -6.94 16.12
C ILE A 133 -1.93 -6.66 15.68
N THR A 134 -1.08 -7.69 15.76
CA THR A 134 0.29 -7.63 15.26
C THR A 134 0.32 -7.70 13.73
N ASP A 135 1.48 -7.45 13.13
CA ASP A 135 1.70 -7.67 11.69
C ASP A 135 1.35 -9.11 11.27
N SER A 136 1.67 -10.10 12.11
CA SER A 136 1.35 -11.51 11.83
C SER A 136 -0.15 -11.78 11.90
N THR A 137 -0.84 -11.27 12.93
CA THR A 137 -2.29 -11.40 13.05
C THR A 137 -3.00 -10.71 11.88
N ALA A 138 -2.58 -9.48 11.52
CA ALA A 138 -3.10 -8.76 10.38
C ALA A 138 -2.87 -9.53 9.06
N MET A 139 -1.69 -10.13 8.88
CA MET A 139 -1.39 -10.96 7.71
C MET A 139 -2.30 -12.18 7.65
N ASN A 140 -2.49 -12.88 8.77
CA ASN A 140 -3.33 -14.08 8.84
C ASN A 140 -4.79 -13.76 8.51
N ILE A 141 -5.33 -12.64 9.02
CA ILE A 141 -6.67 -12.15 8.66
C ILE A 141 -6.79 -11.93 7.14
N LEU A 142 -5.80 -11.29 6.52
CA LEU A 142 -5.81 -11.03 5.08
C LEU A 142 -5.65 -12.32 4.26
N VAL A 143 -4.77 -13.22 4.68
CA VAL A 143 -4.50 -14.49 4.00
C VAL A 143 -5.72 -15.40 4.02
N ASP A 144 -6.44 -15.47 5.14
CA ASP A 144 -7.67 -16.26 5.28
C ASP A 144 -8.73 -15.87 4.23
N GLN A 145 -8.82 -14.57 3.91
CA GLN A 145 -9.76 -14.05 2.91
C GLN A 145 -9.11 -13.72 1.56
N LYS A 146 -7.88 -14.19 1.30
CA LYS A 146 -7.10 -13.80 0.12
C LYS A 146 -7.83 -14.09 -1.19
N GLU A 147 -8.47 -15.25 -1.32
CA GLU A 147 -9.18 -15.62 -2.55
C GLU A 147 -10.29 -14.61 -2.89
N LYS A 148 -11.04 -14.16 -1.88
CA LYS A 148 -12.12 -13.17 -2.02
C LYS A 148 -11.59 -11.78 -2.29
N LEU A 149 -10.60 -11.34 -1.50
CA LEU A 149 -9.97 -10.02 -1.59
C LEU A 149 -9.23 -9.79 -2.92
N LYS A 150 -8.74 -10.87 -3.55
CA LYS A 150 -8.09 -10.85 -4.87
C LYS A 150 -9.03 -11.17 -6.03
N SER A 151 -10.32 -11.39 -5.77
CA SER A 151 -11.30 -11.66 -6.81
C SER A 151 -11.49 -10.43 -7.71
N SER A 152 -11.89 -10.66 -8.97
CA SER A 152 -12.39 -9.61 -9.86
C SER A 152 -13.88 -9.32 -9.67
N ASP A 153 -14.56 -10.09 -8.82
CA ASP A 153 -15.97 -9.97 -8.52
C ASP A 153 -16.18 -9.03 -7.30
N PRO A 154 -16.82 -7.86 -7.49
CA PRO A 154 -17.08 -6.90 -6.41
C PRO A 154 -17.79 -7.50 -5.20
N GLU A 155 -18.69 -8.47 -5.40
CA GLU A 155 -19.42 -9.08 -4.27
C GLU A 155 -18.47 -9.91 -3.38
N GLN A 156 -17.55 -10.65 -4.00
CA GLN A 156 -16.54 -11.41 -3.25
C GLN A 156 -15.57 -10.47 -2.53
N ILE A 157 -15.15 -9.37 -3.16
CA ILE A 157 -14.30 -8.37 -2.50
C ILE A 157 -15.03 -7.79 -1.29
N ASN A 158 -16.31 -7.43 -1.43
CA ASN A 158 -17.15 -6.94 -0.33
C ASN A 158 -17.22 -7.95 0.83
N GLU A 159 -17.48 -9.22 0.53
CA GLU A 159 -17.50 -10.28 1.54
C GLU A 159 -16.16 -10.39 2.28
N GLY A 160 -15.04 -10.34 1.55
CA GLY A 160 -13.70 -10.37 2.12
C GLY A 160 -13.44 -9.17 3.03
N LEU A 161 -13.73 -7.95 2.57
CA LEU A 161 -13.56 -6.72 3.36
C LEU A 161 -14.44 -6.70 4.61
N ARG A 162 -15.69 -7.18 4.50
CA ARG A 162 -16.60 -7.33 5.63
C ARG A 162 -16.06 -8.31 6.68
N TYR A 163 -15.49 -9.44 6.25
CA TYR A 163 -14.86 -10.38 7.17
C TYR A 163 -13.64 -9.75 7.87
N VAL A 164 -12.75 -9.08 7.12
CA VAL A 164 -11.57 -8.40 7.70
C VAL A 164 -12.01 -7.36 8.73
N PHE A 165 -13.05 -6.57 8.43
CA PHE A 165 -13.64 -5.62 9.36
C PHE A 165 -14.11 -6.32 10.65
N ASN A 166 -14.91 -7.37 10.53
CA ASN A 166 -15.43 -8.13 11.67
C ASN A 166 -14.31 -8.73 12.52
N ALA A 167 -13.27 -9.28 11.89
CA ALA A 167 -12.12 -9.87 12.58
C ALA A 167 -11.40 -8.82 13.44
N VAL A 168 -11.06 -7.68 12.82
CA VAL A 168 -10.42 -6.55 13.51
C VAL A 168 -11.28 -6.03 14.66
N THR A 169 -12.58 -5.80 14.44
CA THR A 169 -13.47 -5.28 15.49
C THR A 169 -13.67 -6.29 16.61
N THR A 170 -13.67 -7.59 16.32
CA THR A 170 -13.76 -8.63 17.35
C THR A 170 -12.52 -8.58 18.26
N LEU A 171 -11.32 -8.44 17.70
CA LEU A 171 -10.08 -8.32 18.47
C LEU A 171 -10.05 -7.05 19.34
N ILE A 172 -10.53 -5.93 18.80
CA ILE A 172 -10.68 -4.66 19.54
C ILE A 172 -11.69 -4.83 20.68
N ASP A 173 -12.85 -5.44 20.41
CA ASP A 173 -13.89 -5.67 21.40
C ASP A 173 -13.38 -6.56 22.53
N GLN A 174 -12.57 -7.58 22.22
CA GLN A 174 -11.92 -8.43 23.23
C GLN A 174 -10.89 -7.66 24.06
N LYS A 175 -10.02 -6.87 23.42
CA LYS A 175 -9.00 -6.05 24.10
C LYS A 175 -9.62 -5.14 25.15
N TYR A 176 -10.73 -4.50 24.82
CA TYR A 176 -11.40 -3.52 25.69
C TYR A 176 -12.57 -4.10 26.48
N GLU A 177 -12.78 -5.42 26.43
CA GLU A 177 -13.87 -6.14 27.11
C GLU A 177 -15.27 -5.60 26.77
N TYR A 178 -15.47 -5.16 25.52
CA TYR A 178 -16.77 -4.74 25.02
C TYR A 178 -17.67 -5.94 24.71
N PRO A 179 -19.01 -5.79 24.78
CA PRO A 179 -19.93 -6.81 24.34
C PRO A 179 -19.74 -7.14 22.86
N LEU A 180 -19.55 -8.42 22.55
CA LEU A 180 -19.54 -8.93 21.18
C LEU A 180 -20.94 -8.85 20.57
N ASP A 181 -21.02 -8.44 19.31
CA ASP A 181 -22.26 -8.44 18.53
C ASP A 181 -22.42 -9.72 17.68
N GLU A 182 -23.48 -9.78 16.88
CA GLU A 182 -23.79 -10.96 16.05
C GLU A 182 -22.83 -11.18 14.87
N HIS A 183 -21.97 -10.21 14.57
CA HIS A 183 -20.97 -10.27 13.50
C HIS A 183 -19.58 -10.63 14.01
N ALA A 184 -19.41 -10.73 15.33
CA ALA A 184 -18.16 -11.13 15.95
C ALA A 184 -17.74 -12.54 15.50
N LEU A 185 -16.44 -12.71 15.24
CA LEU A 185 -15.87 -14.02 14.94
C LEU A 185 -15.92 -14.92 16.17
N SER A 186 -16.07 -16.22 15.94
CA SER A 186 -15.96 -17.22 16.98
C SER A 186 -14.52 -17.38 17.48
N GLN A 187 -14.34 -17.87 18.71
CA GLN A 187 -12.99 -18.12 19.23
C GLN A 187 -12.17 -19.07 18.37
N SER A 188 -12.80 -20.10 17.78
CA SER A 188 -12.10 -21.01 16.86
C SER A 188 -11.62 -20.33 15.57
N GLU A 189 -12.30 -19.29 15.10
CA GLU A 189 -11.83 -18.51 13.95
C GLU A 189 -10.65 -17.63 14.35
N LEU A 190 -10.70 -17.01 15.52
CA LEU A 190 -9.61 -16.17 16.04
C LEU A 190 -8.36 -16.97 16.41
N ASP A 191 -8.52 -18.16 16.99
CA ASP A 191 -7.40 -19.04 17.33
C ASP A 191 -6.58 -19.39 16.08
N GLY A 192 -7.23 -19.51 14.92
CA GLY A 192 -6.57 -19.69 13.62
C GLY A 192 -5.62 -18.55 13.22
N PHE A 193 -5.75 -17.35 13.80
CA PHE A 193 -4.82 -16.25 13.56
C PHE A 193 -3.55 -16.32 14.44
N TYR A 194 -3.57 -17.11 15.51
CA TYR A 194 -2.45 -17.27 16.46
C TYR A 194 -1.73 -18.62 16.32
N GLU A 195 -2.32 -19.59 15.63
CA GLU A 195 -1.62 -20.83 15.31
C GLU A 195 -0.51 -20.53 14.27
N ASP A 196 0.73 -20.48 14.76
CA ASP A 196 1.92 -20.42 13.91
C ASP A 196 1.87 -21.56 12.88
N GLU A 197 1.90 -21.23 11.59
CA GLU A 197 2.07 -22.19 10.47
C GLU A 197 3.47 -22.86 10.48
N ASP A 198 4.08 -23.13 11.63
CA ASP A 198 5.43 -23.71 11.69
C ASP A 198 5.44 -25.23 11.37
N ASP A 199 4.29 -25.90 11.27
CA ASP A 199 4.23 -27.36 11.10
C ASP A 199 3.59 -27.87 9.80
N ASN A 200 3.17 -27.03 8.86
CA ASN A 200 2.55 -27.52 7.61
C ASN A 200 2.91 -26.75 6.33
N VAL A 201 4.11 -26.17 6.27
CA VAL A 201 4.72 -25.84 4.97
C VAL A 201 5.14 -27.15 4.29
N ILE A 202 4.19 -27.80 3.59
CA ILE A 202 4.56 -28.58 2.42
C ILE A 202 5.22 -27.58 1.48
N TYR A 203 6.55 -27.67 1.36
CA TYR A 203 7.30 -27.09 0.25
C TYR A 203 6.80 -27.73 -1.06
N THR A 204 5.60 -27.36 -1.51
CA THR A 204 5.28 -27.41 -2.92
C THR A 204 6.00 -26.22 -3.51
N SER A 205 7.33 -26.34 -3.54
CA SER A 205 8.14 -25.61 -4.48
C SER A 205 7.61 -25.99 -5.85
N TYR A 206 6.67 -25.21 -6.37
CA TYR A 206 6.49 -25.13 -7.81
C TYR A 206 7.73 -24.38 -8.29
N SER A 207 8.81 -25.15 -8.37
CA SER A 207 10.07 -24.65 -8.83
C SER A 207 9.83 -24.23 -10.27
N ILE A 208 10.05 -22.95 -10.56
CA ILE A 208 10.12 -22.39 -11.92
C ILE A 208 11.17 -23.15 -12.78
N TRP A 209 11.90 -24.08 -12.18
CA TRP A 209 12.92 -24.94 -12.76
C TRP A 209 12.39 -26.25 -13.37
N ASP A 210 11.16 -26.68 -13.06
CA ASP A 210 10.64 -27.98 -13.56
C ASP A 210 10.14 -27.93 -15.01
N SER A 211 9.98 -26.73 -15.58
CA SER A 211 9.64 -26.50 -17.00
C SER A 211 10.81 -25.95 -17.82
N VAL A 212 11.98 -25.78 -17.20
CA VAL A 212 13.18 -25.30 -17.87
C VAL A 212 14.16 -26.46 -17.95
N ASP A 213 14.06 -27.24 -19.04
CA ASP A 213 15.06 -28.24 -19.40
C ASP A 213 16.45 -27.63 -19.20
N GLY A 214 17.29 -28.21 -18.35
CA GLY A 214 18.60 -27.64 -17.97
C GLY A 214 19.52 -27.30 -19.15
N GLU A 215 19.26 -27.88 -20.31
CA GLU A 215 19.84 -27.54 -21.63
C GLU A 215 19.58 -26.07 -22.02
N SER A 216 18.39 -25.53 -21.72
CA SER A 216 17.95 -24.18 -22.06
C SER A 216 18.69 -23.09 -21.26
N ILE A 217 19.01 -23.38 -19.99
CA ILE A 217 19.79 -22.48 -19.11
C ILE A 217 21.23 -22.39 -19.60
N LEU A 218 21.82 -23.52 -20.02
CA LEU A 218 23.18 -23.56 -20.57
C LEU A 218 23.26 -22.81 -21.90
N ILE A 219 22.25 -22.91 -22.78
CA ILE A 219 22.20 -22.15 -24.03
C ILE A 219 22.07 -20.64 -23.74
N PHE A 220 21.22 -20.24 -22.78
CA PHE A 220 21.07 -18.84 -22.40
C PHE A 220 22.36 -18.25 -21.81
N PHE A 221 23.02 -18.97 -20.90
CA PHE A 221 24.32 -18.55 -20.35
C PHE A 221 25.42 -18.54 -21.40
N LEU A 222 25.43 -19.51 -22.34
CA LEU A 222 26.38 -19.52 -23.45
C LEU A 222 26.19 -18.31 -24.36
N PHE A 223 24.94 -17.95 -24.68
CA PHE A 223 24.63 -16.76 -25.47
C PHE A 223 25.02 -15.46 -24.74
N PHE A 224 24.77 -15.41 -23.43
CA PHE A 224 25.14 -14.28 -22.57
C PHE A 224 26.67 -14.14 -22.44
N ILE A 225 27.40 -15.24 -22.30
CA ILE A 225 28.87 -15.26 -22.27
C ILE A 225 29.45 -14.87 -23.62
N ILE A 226 28.86 -15.29 -24.74
CA ILE A 226 29.28 -14.86 -26.10
C ILE A 226 28.97 -13.36 -26.31
N ALA A 227 27.86 -12.85 -25.79
CA ALA A 227 27.54 -11.42 -25.82
C ALA A 227 28.50 -10.58 -24.95
N ILE A 228 28.91 -11.10 -23.79
CA ILE A 228 29.92 -10.46 -22.95
C ILE A 228 31.32 -10.55 -23.57
N LEU A 229 31.69 -11.68 -24.16
CA LEU A 229 32.98 -11.83 -24.84
C LEU A 229 33.05 -10.96 -26.10
N SER A 230 31.94 -10.74 -26.80
CA SER A 230 31.88 -9.81 -27.94
C SER A 230 31.98 -8.34 -27.52
N THR A 231 31.61 -7.99 -26.28
CA THR A 231 31.86 -6.65 -25.71
C THR A 231 33.26 -6.48 -25.13
N ILE A 232 33.90 -7.55 -24.65
CA ILE A 232 35.26 -7.49 -24.05
C ILE A 232 36.38 -7.56 -25.11
N PHE A 233 36.20 -8.30 -26.21
CA PHE A 233 37.23 -8.44 -27.26
C PHE A 233 37.07 -7.47 -28.44
N GLY A 234 36.14 -6.53 -28.36
CA GLY A 234 36.00 -5.37 -29.25
C GLY A 234 36.74 -4.13 -28.73
N LYS A 235 38.07 -4.08 -28.91
CA LYS A 235 38.93 -2.89 -29.15
C LYS A 235 38.17 -1.55 -29.30
N GLY A 236 38.40 -0.44 -28.58
CA GLY A 236 39.41 0.03 -27.63
C GLY A 236 39.33 1.59 -27.57
N ASP A 237 39.86 2.21 -26.49
CA ASP A 237 39.94 3.65 -26.14
C ASP A 237 38.64 4.38 -25.73
N GLY A 238 38.54 5.13 -24.61
CA GLY A 238 39.47 5.54 -23.57
C GLY A 238 38.91 6.71 -22.73
N GLY A 239 39.31 6.83 -21.45
CA GLY A 239 39.26 8.04 -20.61
C GLY A 239 38.05 8.18 -19.66
N SER A 240 38.27 8.05 -18.33
CA SER A 240 38.32 9.13 -17.30
C SER A 240 36.98 9.87 -17.05
N SER A 241 36.53 10.23 -15.85
CA SER A 241 37.08 10.25 -14.48
C SER A 241 36.03 10.93 -13.56
N GLY A 242 36.01 10.57 -12.26
CA GLY A 242 35.46 11.39 -11.15
C GLY A 242 33.95 11.26 -10.92
N GLY A 243 33.39 11.23 -9.71
CA GLY A 243 33.88 11.59 -8.37
C GLY A 243 32.82 12.43 -7.64
N SER A 244 32.66 12.22 -6.32
CA SER A 244 31.79 12.92 -5.33
C SER A 244 30.26 12.69 -5.47
N SER A 245 29.49 12.16 -4.50
CA SER A 245 29.41 12.27 -3.03
C SER A 245 28.89 13.64 -2.55
N TRP A 246 27.69 13.67 -1.95
CA TRP A 246 27.32 14.32 -0.66
C TRP A 246 25.84 14.79 -0.57
N GLY A 247 25.25 14.57 0.62
CA GLY A 247 24.17 15.38 1.24
C GLY A 247 22.74 14.94 0.90
N GLY A 248 21.82 14.58 1.80
CA GLY A 248 21.69 14.92 3.23
C GLY A 248 20.87 16.21 3.39
N GLY A 249 19.60 16.10 3.81
CA GLY A 249 18.75 17.26 4.14
C GLY A 249 17.29 16.90 4.37
N SER A 250 16.76 17.34 5.51
CA SER A 250 15.53 16.93 6.18
C SER A 250 14.37 17.95 6.09
N SER A 251 13.17 17.45 6.39
CA SER A 251 12.10 18.06 7.22
C SER A 251 11.16 19.16 6.68
N SER A 252 9.98 19.17 7.31
CA SER A 252 8.87 20.15 7.36
C SER A 252 7.77 19.95 6.32
N GLY A 253 6.49 20.09 6.65
CA GLY A 253 5.81 20.50 7.89
C GLY A 253 4.30 20.53 7.63
N GLY A 254 3.50 20.25 8.66
CA GLY A 254 2.06 20.15 8.54
C GLY A 254 1.34 21.46 8.24
N SER A 255 0.08 21.34 7.83
CA SER A 255 -0.90 22.43 7.79
C SER A 255 -2.26 21.90 8.24
N TRP A 256 -2.87 22.64 9.15
CA TRP A 256 -4.19 22.38 9.74
C TRP A 256 -5.19 23.39 9.18
N GLY A 257 -6.39 22.89 8.86
CA GLY A 257 -7.63 23.64 8.65
C GLY A 257 -8.73 22.61 8.39
N GLY A 258 -9.98 22.70 8.85
CA GLY A 258 -10.69 23.76 9.53
C GLY A 258 -12.15 23.74 9.09
N GLY A 259 -12.98 22.89 9.73
CA GLY A 259 -14.40 23.10 10.01
C GLY A 259 -15.42 23.02 8.87
N GLY A 260 -16.28 22.00 8.92
CA GLY A 260 -17.62 21.98 8.34
C GLY A 260 -18.56 21.18 9.23
N SER A 261 -19.63 21.80 9.71
CA SER A 261 -20.63 21.17 10.58
C SER A 261 -21.80 20.64 9.75
N SER A 262 -22.12 19.36 9.89
CA SER A 262 -23.44 18.80 9.58
C SER A 262 -23.80 17.75 10.64
N SER A 263 -25.01 17.85 11.17
CA SER A 263 -25.58 16.99 12.19
C SER A 263 -25.94 15.61 11.62
N GLY A 264 -25.28 14.58 12.11
CA GLY A 264 -25.55 13.15 11.86
C GLY A 264 -24.30 12.35 12.23
N GLY A 265 -24.41 11.29 13.02
CA GLY A 265 -23.28 10.47 13.48
C GLY A 265 -22.43 9.99 12.30
N GLY A 266 -21.17 10.40 12.26
CA GLY A 266 -20.26 10.11 11.13
C GLY A 266 -18.80 10.35 11.51
N PHE A 267 -17.85 9.68 10.84
CA PHE A 267 -16.42 9.74 11.16
C PHE A 267 -15.91 11.17 11.35
N SER A 268 -15.20 11.36 12.45
CA SER A 268 -14.44 12.58 12.75
C SER A 268 -13.14 12.10 13.37
N GLY A 269 -12.06 12.10 12.60
CA GLY A 269 -10.76 11.58 13.05
C GLY A 269 -10.34 12.13 14.41
N GLY A 270 -9.90 11.24 15.30
CA GLY A 270 -9.51 11.56 16.67
C GLY A 270 -8.02 11.86 16.85
N GLY A 271 -7.16 11.55 15.87
CA GLY A 271 -5.72 11.88 15.88
C GLY A 271 -4.78 10.81 16.41
N GLY A 272 -5.10 9.51 16.27
CA GLY A 272 -4.17 8.42 16.57
C GLY A 272 -2.99 8.35 15.58
N SER A 273 -1.90 7.72 16.03
CA SER A 273 -0.65 7.54 15.28
C SER A 273 -0.41 6.07 14.93
N SER A 274 0.21 5.80 13.78
CA SER A 274 0.70 4.48 13.38
C SER A 274 2.19 4.51 13.04
N GLY A 275 2.89 3.41 13.33
CA GLY A 275 4.31 3.21 13.02
C GLY A 275 4.59 2.46 11.73
N GLY A 276 3.57 2.19 10.90
CA GLY A 276 3.68 1.28 9.76
C GLY A 276 3.26 -0.17 10.07
N GLY A 277 2.71 -0.41 11.27
CA GLY A 277 2.24 -1.72 11.72
C GLY A 277 1.07 -2.24 10.88
N GLY A 278 0.90 -3.57 10.89
CA GLY A 278 -0.11 -4.29 10.14
C GLY A 278 0.45 -5.06 8.95
N ALA A 279 -0.37 -5.29 7.93
CA ALA A 279 -0.03 -6.21 6.83
C ALA A 279 -0.70 -5.82 5.52
N SER A 280 -0.22 -6.40 4.43
CA SER A 280 -0.80 -6.18 3.10
C SER A 280 -0.62 -7.41 2.22
N ILE A 281 -1.58 -7.65 1.31
CA ILE A 281 -1.55 -8.76 0.35
C ILE A 281 -1.79 -8.28 -1.06
#